data_AF-A0A9C8H3S1-F1
#
_entry.id   AF-A0A9C8H3S1-F1
#
_cell.length_a   1.000
_cell.length_b   1.000
_cell.length_c   1.000
_cell.angle_alpha   90.00
_cell.angle_beta   90.00
_cell.angle_gamma   90.00
#
_symmetry.space_group_name_H-M   'P 1'
#
loop_
_entity.id
_entity.type
_entity.pdbx_description
1 polymer ?
#
loop_
_entity_poly.entity_id
_entity_poly.type
_entity_poly.pdbx_seq_one_letter_code
_entity_poly.pdbx_strand_id
1 'polypeptide(L)'
;MALPFLFEFWALPHQLPPEGDWRTWVVLGGRGAGKTRAGAEWVRAQIEGPRPLDPGRSRRVALVGETVDQVREVMIFGDSGLMACSPPDRRPRWEATRRRLAWPNGAVAQVFSAHDPESLRGPQFDAAWADELAKWKKAEETWDMLQFGLRLGISPRQCITTTPRNVGVLRSILALPTTVVTHAPTEANRANLAASFLEAVRTRYAGTRLERQELDGVLLEEAEGALWPLAVIEAARIDRAPELDRVVVAVDPPVTGHGGSDECGIMVVGVQSKGPPQEWRAVVLADASLAGVAPTVWAQAA
;
A
#
# COMPACT_ATOMS: atom_id res chain seq x y z
N MET A 1 25.87 -5.75 26.89
CA MET A 1 25.69 -6.84 25.91
C MET A 1 25.03 -6.27 24.66
N ALA A 2 25.59 -6.53 23.46
CA ALA A 2 25.09 -5.99 22.19
C ALA A 2 24.10 -6.91 21.45
N LEU A 3 24.07 -8.20 21.79
CA LEU A 3 23.27 -9.23 21.11
C LEU A 3 21.76 -8.90 20.97
N PRO A 4 21.09 -8.26 21.95
CA PRO A 4 19.67 -7.88 21.79
C PRO A 4 19.40 -6.85 20.68
N PHE A 5 20.44 -6.15 20.21
CA PHE A 5 20.34 -5.09 19.21
C PHE A 5 20.87 -5.53 17.82
N LEU A 6 21.35 -6.77 17.70
CA LEU A 6 21.75 -7.39 16.43
C LEU A 6 20.52 -8.05 15.80
N PHE A 7 19.68 -7.24 15.15
CA PHE A 7 18.39 -7.69 14.64
C PHE A 7 18.49 -8.87 13.67
N GLU A 8 19.50 -8.89 12.80
CA GLU A 8 19.71 -9.96 11.82
C GLU A 8 19.80 -11.36 12.44
N PHE A 9 20.21 -11.47 13.71
CA PHE A 9 20.26 -12.75 14.43
C PHE A 9 18.86 -13.23 14.86
N TRP A 10 17.94 -12.31 15.09
CA TRP A 10 16.58 -12.59 15.60
C TRP A 10 15.49 -12.43 14.54
N ALA A 11 15.83 -11.79 13.41
CA ALA A 11 14.89 -11.44 12.37
C ALA A 11 14.36 -12.67 11.66
N LEU A 12 13.06 -12.64 11.38
CA LEU A 12 12.47 -13.58 10.44
C LEU A 12 12.81 -13.15 9.01
N PRO A 13 12.87 -14.09 8.03
CA PRO A 13 13.28 -13.76 6.67
C PRO A 13 12.50 -12.60 6.03
N HIS A 14 11.20 -12.48 6.30
CA HIS A 14 10.37 -11.39 5.74
C HIS A 14 10.63 -10.02 6.38
N GLN A 15 11.31 -9.98 7.52
CA GLN A 15 11.66 -8.75 8.25
C GLN A 15 12.99 -8.16 7.80
N LEU A 16 13.70 -8.83 6.88
CA LEU A 16 14.95 -8.35 6.30
C LEU A 16 14.71 -7.86 4.87
N PRO A 17 15.35 -6.76 4.46
CA PRO A 17 15.30 -6.33 3.08
C PRO A 17 15.96 -7.37 2.17
N PRO A 18 15.37 -7.70 1.01
CA PRO A 18 16.04 -8.53 0.01
C PRO A 18 17.35 -7.91 -0.47
N GLU A 19 18.28 -8.76 -0.88
CA GLU A 19 19.51 -8.32 -1.55
C GLU A 19 19.21 -7.71 -2.93
N GLY A 20 20.21 -7.00 -3.48
CA GLY A 20 20.15 -6.45 -4.83
C GLY A 20 19.83 -4.97 -4.91
N ASP A 21 19.57 -4.52 -6.14
CA ASP A 21 19.27 -3.14 -6.45
C ASP A 21 17.76 -2.93 -6.58
N TRP A 22 17.22 -2.13 -5.67
CA TRP A 22 15.81 -1.81 -5.58
C TRP A 22 15.67 -0.42 -4.95
N ARG A 23 14.53 0.22 -5.24
CA ARG A 23 14.18 1.54 -4.71
C ARG A 23 13.17 1.44 -3.58
N THR A 24 12.19 0.55 -3.72
CA THR A 24 11.13 0.36 -2.73
C THR A 24 11.16 -1.06 -2.20
N TRP A 25 11.15 -1.20 -0.88
CA TRP A 25 10.88 -2.48 -0.23
C TRP A 25 9.51 -2.42 0.45
N VAL A 26 8.62 -3.34 0.08
CA VAL A 26 7.29 -3.47 0.68
C VAL A 26 7.25 -4.69 1.57
N VAL A 27 7.01 -4.46 2.86
CA VAL A 27 6.76 -5.49 3.86
C VAL A 27 5.24 -5.65 4.00
N LEU A 28 4.70 -6.64 3.29
CA LEU A 28 3.32 -7.07 3.44
C LEU A 28 3.21 -8.09 4.57
N GLY A 29 2.07 -8.07 5.26
CA GLY A 29 1.78 -9.15 6.19
C GLY A 29 0.60 -8.88 7.08
N GLY A 30 0.20 -9.91 7.82
CA GLY A 30 -0.85 -9.83 8.81
C GLY A 30 -0.52 -8.92 9.99
N ARG A 31 -1.53 -8.66 10.82
CA ARG A 31 -1.37 -7.98 12.12
C ARG A 31 -0.48 -8.82 13.02
N GLY A 32 0.50 -8.19 13.66
CA GLY A 32 1.44 -8.91 14.53
C GLY A 32 2.55 -9.66 13.78
N ALA A 33 2.64 -9.61 12.45
CA ALA A 33 3.74 -10.22 11.68
C ALA A 33 5.12 -9.56 11.93
N GLY A 34 5.20 -8.48 12.72
CA GLY A 34 6.44 -7.78 13.04
C GLY A 34 6.91 -6.77 11.97
N LYS A 35 5.98 -6.26 11.16
CA LYS A 35 6.27 -5.26 10.11
C LYS A 35 6.90 -3.97 10.66
N THR A 36 6.34 -3.44 11.75
CA THR A 36 6.86 -2.22 12.39
C THR A 36 8.30 -2.39 12.86
N ARG A 37 8.64 -3.57 13.42
CA ARG A 37 10.02 -3.88 13.82
C ARG A 37 10.94 -3.90 12.60
N ALA A 38 10.53 -4.55 11.50
CA ALA A 38 11.28 -4.56 10.26
C ALA A 38 11.56 -3.14 9.72
N GLY A 39 10.54 -2.27 9.74
CA GLY A 39 10.69 -0.87 9.32
C GLY A 39 11.64 -0.06 10.20
N ALA A 40 11.53 -0.18 11.52
CA ALA A 40 12.41 0.51 12.46
C ALA A 40 13.87 0.05 12.32
N GLU A 41 14.10 -1.25 12.21
CA GLU A 41 15.44 -1.84 12.06
C GLU A 41 16.06 -1.49 10.71
N TRP A 42 15.25 -1.40 9.67
CA TRP A 42 15.71 -0.92 8.37
C TRP A 42 16.15 0.53 8.40
N VAL A 43 15.37 1.42 9.04
CA VAL A 43 15.77 2.82 9.22
C VAL A 43 17.08 2.90 10.01
N ARG A 44 17.24 2.10 11.06
CA ARG A 44 18.51 2.01 11.81
C ARG A 44 19.66 1.56 10.90
N ALA A 45 19.48 0.51 10.10
CA ALA A 45 20.50 0.04 9.16
C ALA A 45 20.86 1.06 8.07
N GLN A 46 19.91 1.94 7.69
CA GLN A 46 20.21 3.05 6.79
C GLN A 46 21.03 4.16 7.47
N ILE A 47 20.75 4.46 8.74
CA ILE A 47 21.32 5.62 9.45
C ILE A 47 22.63 5.30 10.19
N GLU A 48 22.73 4.11 10.78
CA GLU A 48 23.81 3.72 11.69
C GLU A 48 25.02 3.20 10.89
N GLY A 49 26.21 3.70 11.23
CA GLY A 49 27.49 3.15 10.76
C GLY A 49 28.07 2.10 11.72
N PRO A 50 29.28 1.57 11.43
CA PRO A 50 29.93 0.56 12.27
C PRO A 50 30.07 1.00 13.74
N ARG A 51 30.44 2.26 13.99
CA ARG A 51 30.53 2.86 15.34
C ARG A 51 29.45 3.91 15.56
N PRO A 52 29.13 4.30 16.81
CA PRO A 52 28.00 5.17 17.11
C PRO A 52 28.00 6.55 16.45
N LEU A 53 29.18 7.08 16.13
CA LEU A 53 29.34 8.38 15.47
C LEU A 53 29.64 8.25 13.97
N ASP A 54 29.82 7.03 13.47
CA ASP A 54 30.08 6.82 12.04
C ASP A 54 28.78 7.08 11.25
N PRO A 55 28.87 7.74 10.09
CA PRO A 55 27.71 7.93 9.22
C PRO A 55 27.27 6.60 8.63
N GLY A 56 25.96 6.37 8.59
CA GLY A 56 25.36 5.33 7.76
C GLY A 56 25.21 5.77 6.30
N ARG A 57 24.43 4.99 5.54
CA ARG A 57 24.11 5.25 4.13
C ARG A 57 23.22 6.48 3.93
N SER A 58 22.35 6.75 4.89
CA SER A 58 21.33 7.81 4.85
C SER A 58 21.50 8.74 6.04
N ARG A 59 21.26 10.04 5.83
CA ARG A 59 21.36 11.05 6.89
C ARG A 59 20.04 11.76 7.17
N ARG A 60 19.15 11.85 6.19
CA ARG A 60 17.84 12.50 6.28
C ARG A 60 16.77 11.51 5.89
N VAL A 61 15.96 11.11 6.87
CA VAL A 61 14.91 10.11 6.69
C VAL A 61 13.54 10.74 6.90
N ALA A 62 12.59 10.42 6.03
CA ALA A 62 11.18 10.74 6.25
C ALA A 62 10.49 9.58 6.99
N LEU A 63 9.79 9.87 8.09
CA LEU A 63 8.89 8.93 8.76
C LEU A 63 7.47 9.39 8.44
N VAL A 64 6.74 8.61 7.64
CA VAL A 64 5.41 8.95 7.17
C VAL A 64 4.43 7.91 7.70
N GLY A 65 3.39 8.37 8.38
CA GLY A 65 2.27 7.54 8.81
C GLY A 65 0.95 8.23 8.51
N GLU A 66 -0.17 7.61 8.88
CA GLU A 66 -1.50 8.20 8.66
C GLU A 66 -1.62 9.56 9.36
N THR A 67 -1.11 9.65 10.60
CA THR A 67 -1.08 10.88 11.40
C THR A 67 0.28 11.05 12.10
N VAL A 68 0.60 12.29 12.47
CA VAL A 68 1.83 12.60 13.26
C VAL A 68 1.85 11.83 14.58
N ASP A 69 0.70 11.70 15.26
CA ASP A 69 0.62 10.96 16.52
C ASP A 69 0.83 9.45 16.30
N GLN A 70 0.32 8.87 15.21
CA GLN A 70 0.59 7.47 14.88
C GLN A 70 2.09 7.23 14.65
N VAL A 71 2.77 8.11 13.90
CA VAL A 71 4.23 8.03 13.73
C VAL A 71 4.94 8.10 15.08
N ARG A 72 4.51 9.03 15.95
CA ARG A 72 5.12 9.21 17.27
C ARG A 72 4.92 7.98 18.17
N GLU A 73 3.69 7.54 18.33
CA GLU A 73 3.35 6.48 19.30
C GLU A 73 3.70 5.07 18.79
N VAL A 74 3.68 4.84 17.47
CA VAL A 74 3.94 3.49 16.91
C VAL A 74 5.36 3.38 16.38
N MET A 75 5.77 4.27 15.48
CA MET A 75 7.06 4.15 14.79
C MET A 75 8.24 4.63 15.65
N ILE A 76 8.03 5.60 16.54
CA ILE A 76 9.09 6.18 17.38
C ILE A 76 9.11 5.53 18.77
N PHE A 77 8.03 5.68 19.54
CA PHE A 77 7.98 5.30 20.96
C PHE A 77 7.36 3.93 21.23
N GLY A 78 6.75 3.30 20.23
CA GLY A 78 6.17 1.96 20.39
C GLY A 78 7.22 0.90 20.69
N ASP A 79 6.79 -0.26 21.17
CA ASP A 79 7.69 -1.37 21.58
C ASP A 79 8.56 -1.89 20.42
N SER A 80 8.06 -1.79 19.20
CA SER A 80 8.79 -2.10 17.96
C SER A 80 9.34 -0.86 17.25
N GLY A 81 9.23 0.31 17.88
CA GLY A 81 9.65 1.60 17.33
C GLY A 81 11.13 1.89 17.52
N LEU A 82 11.59 2.97 16.88
CA LEU A 82 13.01 3.35 16.81
C LEU A 82 13.66 3.52 18.19
N MET A 83 12.93 4.07 19.17
CA MET A 83 13.48 4.30 20.51
C MET A 83 13.75 3.02 21.30
N ALA A 84 12.96 1.97 21.04
CA ALA A 84 13.11 0.65 21.66
C ALA A 84 14.12 -0.23 20.92
N CYS A 85 14.20 -0.09 19.59
CA CYS A 85 15.16 -0.84 18.76
C CYS A 85 16.59 -0.31 18.89
N SER A 86 16.78 0.97 19.23
CA SER A 86 18.12 1.57 19.25
C SER A 86 18.91 1.22 20.52
N PRO A 87 20.18 0.77 20.40
CA PRO A 87 21.04 0.54 21.55
C PRO A 87 21.38 1.85 22.26
N PRO A 88 21.72 1.82 23.57
CA PRO A 88 21.95 3.03 24.35
C PRO A 88 22.97 4.02 23.77
N ASP A 89 24.01 3.53 23.08
CA ASP A 89 25.06 4.34 22.47
C ASP A 89 24.66 4.99 21.13
N ARG A 90 23.62 4.48 20.47
CA ARG A 90 23.10 5.00 19.20
C ARG A 90 21.68 5.57 19.33
N ARG A 91 21.11 5.55 20.53
CA ARG A 91 19.73 5.97 20.78
C ARG A 91 19.52 7.43 20.37
N PRO A 92 18.58 7.72 19.45
CA PRO A 92 18.33 9.09 19.03
C PRO A 92 17.65 9.90 20.14
N ARG A 93 17.82 11.22 20.05
CA ARG A 93 17.07 12.18 20.86
C ARG A 93 15.83 12.65 20.10
N TRP A 94 14.68 12.62 20.78
CA TRP A 94 13.46 13.23 20.26
C TRP A 94 13.47 14.75 20.43
N GLU A 95 13.21 15.47 19.34
CA GLU A 95 13.10 16.93 19.30
C GLU A 95 11.64 17.31 18.99
N ALA A 96 10.81 17.40 20.02
CA ALA A 96 9.35 17.58 19.89
C ALA A 96 8.95 18.79 19.03
N THR A 97 9.58 19.94 19.24
CA THR A 97 9.28 21.18 18.50
C THR A 97 9.61 21.09 17.00
N ARG A 98 10.56 20.22 16.63
CA ARG A 98 10.97 19.98 15.24
C ARG A 98 10.39 18.69 14.67
N ARG A 99 9.59 17.96 15.46
CA ARG A 99 8.97 16.66 15.12
C ARG A 99 9.97 15.71 14.45
N ARG A 100 11.13 15.52 15.07
CA ARG A 100 12.18 14.66 14.53
C ARG A 100 12.99 13.94 15.59
N LEU A 101 13.59 12.84 15.18
CA LEU A 101 14.66 12.15 15.89
C LEU A 101 16.01 12.64 15.38
N ALA A 102 16.98 12.80 16.28
CA ALA A 102 18.35 13.17 15.96
C ALA A 102 19.32 12.14 16.56
N TRP A 103 20.12 11.49 15.71
CA TRP A 103 21.12 10.50 16.12
C TRP A 103 22.44 11.17 16.54
N PRO A 104 23.27 10.49 17.37
CA PRO A 104 24.61 10.97 17.74
C PRO A 104 25.53 11.24 16.54
N ASN A 105 25.39 10.48 15.45
CA ASN A 105 26.15 10.68 14.21
C ASN A 105 25.65 11.85 13.34
N GLY A 106 24.65 12.61 13.81
CA GLY A 106 24.12 13.78 13.11
C GLY A 106 23.11 13.49 12.00
N ALA A 107 22.65 12.25 11.88
CA ALA A 107 21.48 11.90 11.07
C ALA A 107 20.17 12.30 11.76
N VAL A 108 19.14 12.51 10.96
CA VAL A 108 17.81 12.93 11.41
C VAL A 108 16.71 12.14 10.71
N ALA A 109 15.66 11.82 11.44
CA ALA A 109 14.42 11.28 10.89
C ALA A 109 13.26 12.21 11.26
N GLN A 110 12.61 12.80 10.26
CA GLN A 110 11.55 13.80 10.46
C GLN A 110 10.17 13.19 10.21
N VAL A 111 9.19 13.59 11.02
CA VAL A 111 7.83 13.05 11.03
C VAL A 111 6.91 13.82 10.08
N PHE A 112 6.15 13.08 9.27
CA PHE A 112 5.14 13.59 8.35
C PHE A 112 3.83 12.80 8.46
N SER A 113 2.74 13.44 8.05
CA SER A 113 1.39 12.88 8.07
C SER A 113 0.88 12.75 6.65
N ALA A 114 0.32 11.60 6.30
CA ALA A 114 -0.32 11.38 5.01
C ALA A 114 -1.64 12.15 4.83
N HIS A 115 -2.12 12.85 5.86
CA HIS A 115 -3.22 13.81 5.71
C HIS A 115 -2.78 15.17 5.15
N ASP A 116 -1.49 15.47 5.20
CA ASP A 116 -0.92 16.75 4.76
C ASP A 116 0.22 16.53 3.75
N PRO A 117 -0.10 16.15 2.48
CA PRO A 117 0.89 15.95 1.43
C PRO A 117 1.80 17.17 1.20
N GLU A 118 1.26 18.38 1.36
CA GLU A 118 1.99 19.63 1.13
C GLU A 118 3.13 19.83 2.13
N SER A 119 3.06 19.24 3.32
CA SER A 119 4.17 19.25 4.28
C SER A 119 5.45 18.57 3.76
N LEU A 120 5.33 17.69 2.76
CA LEU A 120 6.47 17.04 2.09
C LEU A 120 7.08 17.91 0.99
N ARG A 121 6.47 19.05 0.61
CA ARG A 121 7.08 20.00 -0.33
C ARG A 121 8.21 20.79 0.34
N GLY A 122 9.41 20.67 -0.20
CA GLY A 122 10.59 21.42 0.24
C GLY A 122 11.64 20.55 0.95
N PRO A 123 11.27 19.71 1.93
CA PRO A 123 12.17 18.71 2.50
C PRO A 123 12.77 17.77 1.44
N GLN A 124 13.95 17.23 1.76
CA GLN A 124 14.71 16.34 0.89
C GLN A 124 15.32 15.21 1.71
N PHE A 125 15.23 13.99 1.20
CA PHE A 125 15.54 12.78 1.95
C PHE A 125 16.44 11.83 1.16
N ASP A 126 17.28 11.11 1.90
CA ASP A 126 18.04 9.95 1.42
C ASP A 126 17.18 8.68 1.51
N ALA A 127 16.33 8.60 2.53
CA ALA A 127 15.46 7.45 2.74
C ALA A 127 14.09 7.82 3.31
N ALA A 128 13.12 6.91 3.20
CA ALA A 128 11.81 7.08 3.79
C ALA A 128 11.25 5.77 4.35
N TRP A 129 10.51 5.86 5.45
CA TRP A 129 9.69 4.78 5.97
C TRP A 129 8.23 5.23 6.00
N ALA A 130 7.39 4.56 5.20
CA ALA A 130 5.96 4.76 5.11
C ALA A 130 5.21 3.63 5.83
N ASP A 131 4.60 3.92 6.98
CA ASP A 131 3.84 2.94 7.75
C ASP A 131 2.34 3.00 7.45
N GLU A 132 1.74 1.83 7.38
CA GLU A 132 0.32 1.59 7.10
C GLU A 132 -0.21 2.33 5.86
N LEU A 133 0.61 2.39 4.79
CA LEU A 133 0.32 3.13 3.56
C LEU A 133 -1.05 2.83 2.96
N ALA A 134 -1.51 1.58 3.05
CA ALA A 134 -2.80 1.17 2.51
C ALA A 134 -4.02 1.76 3.27
N LYS A 135 -3.81 2.44 4.41
CA LYS A 135 -4.85 3.14 5.18
C LYS A 135 -4.93 4.64 4.86
N TRP A 136 -3.95 5.20 4.16
CA TRP A 136 -3.89 6.64 3.95
C TRP A 136 -5.05 7.12 3.06
N LYS A 137 -5.75 8.17 3.49
CA LYS A 137 -6.87 8.73 2.71
C LYS A 137 -6.40 9.46 1.45
N LYS A 138 -5.24 10.12 1.50
CA LYS A 138 -4.61 10.87 0.39
C LYS A 138 -3.34 10.18 -0.06
N ALA A 139 -3.42 8.86 -0.25
CA ALA A 139 -2.24 8.02 -0.39
C ALA A 139 -1.42 8.36 -1.64
N GLU A 140 -2.09 8.58 -2.79
CA GLU A 140 -1.43 8.95 -4.05
C GLU A 140 -0.74 10.31 -3.95
N GLU A 141 -1.46 11.35 -3.54
CA GLU A 141 -0.89 12.71 -3.37
C GLU A 141 0.32 12.72 -2.42
N THR A 142 0.21 12.04 -1.28
CA THR A 142 1.30 11.94 -0.29
C THR A 142 2.50 11.21 -0.88
N TRP A 143 2.23 10.11 -1.58
CA TRP A 143 3.27 9.30 -2.21
C TRP A 143 4.04 10.10 -3.26
N ASP A 144 3.34 10.80 -4.15
CA ASP A 144 3.99 11.61 -5.18
C ASP A 144 4.88 12.71 -4.59
N MET A 145 4.39 13.42 -3.55
CA MET A 145 5.21 14.42 -2.85
C MET A 145 6.45 13.81 -2.18
N LEU A 146 6.30 12.62 -1.58
CA LEU A 146 7.43 11.90 -1.01
C LEU A 146 8.46 11.53 -2.08
N GLN A 147 8.01 11.08 -3.26
CA GLN A 147 8.90 10.70 -4.35
C GLN A 147 9.67 11.90 -4.91
N PHE A 148 9.08 13.08 -4.95
CA PHE A 148 9.80 14.31 -5.29
C PHE A 148 10.85 14.68 -4.23
N GLY A 149 10.62 14.35 -2.96
CA GLY A 149 11.55 14.58 -1.85
C GLY A 149 12.72 13.58 -1.77
N LEU A 150 12.54 12.35 -2.27
CA LEU A 150 13.56 11.28 -2.26
C LEU A 150 14.59 11.45 -3.38
N ARG A 151 15.55 12.33 -3.13
CA ARG A 151 16.54 12.78 -4.13
C ARG A 151 17.95 13.03 -3.59
N LEU A 152 18.24 12.63 -2.36
CA LEU A 152 19.57 12.76 -1.77
C LEU A 152 20.33 11.44 -1.75
N GLY A 153 21.65 11.52 -1.65
CA GLY A 153 22.54 10.36 -1.66
C GLY A 153 22.72 9.76 -3.05
N ILE A 154 23.35 8.58 -3.09
CA ILE A 154 23.71 7.89 -4.34
C ILE A 154 22.52 7.06 -4.86
N SER A 155 21.75 6.45 -3.95
CA SER A 155 20.62 5.58 -4.27
C SER A 155 19.57 5.73 -3.17
N PRO A 156 18.63 6.69 -3.31
CA PRO A 156 17.56 6.87 -2.34
C PRO A 156 16.68 5.61 -2.27
N ARG A 157 16.41 5.14 -1.05
CA ARG A 157 15.59 3.93 -0.83
C ARG A 157 14.45 4.19 0.14
N GLN A 158 13.41 3.39 0.05
CA GLN A 158 12.26 3.53 0.94
C GLN A 158 11.70 2.17 1.36
N CYS A 159 11.14 2.12 2.56
CA CYS A 159 10.48 0.97 3.14
C CYS A 159 9.00 1.30 3.36
N ILE A 160 8.13 0.36 2.99
CA ILE A 160 6.69 0.42 3.23
C ILE A 160 6.32 -0.74 4.12
N THR A 161 5.65 -0.48 5.25
CA THR A 161 5.12 -1.52 6.12
C THR A 161 3.60 -1.43 6.10
N THR A 162 2.89 -2.47 5.64
CA THR A 162 1.43 -2.38 5.56
C THR A 162 0.74 -3.75 5.59
N THR A 163 -0.46 -3.77 6.15
CA THR A 163 -1.40 -4.87 5.90
C THR A 163 -2.08 -4.57 4.56
N PRO A 164 -2.05 -5.50 3.58
CA PRO A 164 -2.49 -5.17 2.23
C PRO A 164 -3.98 -4.84 2.16
N ARG A 165 -4.28 -3.75 1.45
CA ARG A 165 -5.63 -3.40 1.00
C ARG A 165 -5.56 -3.05 -0.47
N ASN A 166 -6.67 -3.29 -1.17
CA ASN A 166 -6.74 -3.06 -2.61
C ASN A 166 -6.87 -1.57 -2.95
N VAL A 167 -5.80 -0.80 -2.76
CA VAL A 167 -5.73 0.64 -3.06
C VAL A 167 -4.83 0.89 -4.27
N GLY A 168 -5.18 1.88 -5.10
CA GLY A 168 -4.49 2.19 -6.36
C GLY A 168 -2.99 2.37 -6.19
N VAL A 169 -2.58 3.24 -5.27
CA VAL A 169 -1.15 3.51 -4.98
C VAL A 169 -0.36 2.25 -4.63
N LEU A 170 -0.90 1.31 -3.84
CA LEU A 170 -0.18 0.12 -3.43
C LEU A 170 -0.01 -0.84 -4.61
N ARG A 171 -1.05 -1.01 -5.43
CA ARG A 171 -0.97 -1.79 -6.67
C ARG A 171 0.09 -1.22 -7.61
N SER A 172 0.05 0.10 -7.83
CA SER A 172 1.03 0.79 -8.69
C SER A 172 2.45 0.60 -8.19
N ILE A 173 2.69 0.69 -6.88
CA ILE A 173 4.02 0.46 -6.29
C ILE A 173 4.46 -0.99 -6.48
N LEU A 174 3.59 -1.96 -6.22
CA LEU A 174 3.90 -3.39 -6.35
C LEU A 174 4.20 -3.80 -7.80
N ALA A 175 3.65 -3.08 -8.78
CA ALA A 175 3.90 -3.33 -10.20
C ALA A 175 5.24 -2.75 -10.70
N LEU A 176 5.93 -1.91 -9.92
CA LEU A 176 7.20 -1.33 -10.34
C LEU A 176 8.33 -2.38 -10.32
N PRO A 177 9.19 -2.43 -11.35
CA PRO A 177 10.32 -3.37 -11.40
C PRO A 177 11.41 -3.05 -10.35
N THR A 178 11.37 -1.85 -9.77
CA THR A 178 12.28 -1.40 -8.70
C THR A 178 11.71 -1.66 -7.30
N THR A 179 10.58 -2.35 -7.22
CA THR A 179 9.97 -2.77 -5.96
C THR A 179 10.29 -4.22 -5.66
N VAL A 180 10.78 -4.47 -4.45
CA VAL A 180 10.90 -5.82 -3.88
C VAL A 180 9.90 -5.99 -2.76
N VAL A 181 9.40 -7.20 -2.58
CA VAL A 181 8.31 -7.49 -1.63
C VAL A 181 8.73 -8.63 -0.72
N THR A 182 8.50 -8.45 0.57
CA THR A 182 8.46 -9.54 1.53
C THR A 182 7.06 -9.69 2.07
N HIS A 183 6.69 -10.91 2.43
CA HIS A 183 5.35 -11.25 2.89
C HIS A 183 5.42 -12.23 4.04
N ALA A 184 4.59 -12.03 5.08
CA ALA A 184 4.36 -13.06 6.07
C ALA A 184 2.97 -13.00 6.73
N PRO A 185 2.36 -14.17 7.01
CA PRO A 185 1.19 -14.24 7.85
C PRO A 185 1.55 -13.93 9.31
N THR A 186 0.55 -13.60 10.12
CA THR A 186 0.67 -13.42 11.58
C THR A 186 1.37 -14.61 12.26
N GLU A 187 1.06 -15.83 11.81
CA GLU A 187 1.61 -17.07 12.37
C GLU A 187 3.14 -17.19 12.23
N ALA A 188 3.73 -16.55 11.22
CA ALA A 188 5.18 -16.55 11.05
C ALA A 188 5.89 -15.96 12.28
N ASN A 189 5.23 -15.02 12.97
CA ASN A 189 5.75 -14.37 14.17
C ASN A 189 5.19 -14.95 15.48
N ARG A 190 4.69 -16.20 15.45
CA ARG A 190 4.02 -16.84 16.61
C ARG A 190 4.84 -16.84 17.90
N ALA A 191 6.17 -16.94 17.80
CA ALA A 191 7.06 -16.93 18.96
C ALA A 191 7.00 -15.62 19.77
N ASN A 192 6.56 -14.52 19.14
CA ASN A 192 6.44 -13.20 19.76
C ASN A 192 4.97 -12.81 20.04
N LEU A 193 4.03 -13.75 19.87
CA LEU A 193 2.60 -13.53 20.04
C LEU A 193 2.06 -14.44 21.14
N ALA A 194 1.08 -13.96 21.88
CA ALA A 194 0.40 -14.79 22.88
C ALA A 194 -0.36 -15.93 22.17
N ALA A 195 -0.13 -17.18 22.60
CA ALA A 195 -0.79 -18.35 22.02
C ALA A 195 -2.32 -18.23 22.05
N SER A 196 -2.87 -17.75 23.17
CA SER A 196 -4.31 -17.51 23.34
C SER A 196 -4.87 -16.45 22.38
N PHE A 197 -4.06 -15.45 21.99
CA PHE A 197 -4.45 -14.47 20.98
C PHE A 197 -4.58 -15.13 19.61
N LEU A 198 -3.58 -15.93 19.20
CA LEU A 198 -3.60 -16.64 17.93
C LEU A 198 -4.79 -17.59 17.82
N GLU A 199 -5.05 -18.38 18.88
CA GLU A 199 -6.20 -19.27 18.96
C GLU A 199 -7.52 -18.51 18.83
N ALA A 200 -7.67 -17.39 19.55
CA ALA A 200 -8.89 -16.59 19.53
C ALA A 200 -9.15 -15.96 18.15
N VAL A 201 -8.13 -15.38 17.52
CA VAL A 201 -8.32 -14.75 16.19
C VAL A 201 -8.55 -15.78 15.10
N ARG A 202 -7.87 -16.94 15.14
CA ARG A 202 -8.11 -18.04 14.18
C ARG A 202 -9.52 -18.58 14.35
N THR A 203 -9.96 -18.86 15.58
CA THR A 203 -11.32 -19.35 15.83
C THR A 203 -12.39 -18.37 15.34
N ARG A 204 -12.19 -17.07 15.55
CA ARG A 204 -13.18 -16.05 15.19
C ARG A 204 -13.24 -15.76 13.69
N TYR A 205 -12.10 -15.78 13.00
CA TYR A 205 -12.01 -15.31 11.62
C TYR A 205 -11.72 -16.44 10.61
N ALA A 206 -11.62 -17.70 11.04
CA ALA A 206 -11.34 -18.84 10.18
C ALA A 206 -12.24 -18.89 8.94
N GLY A 207 -11.62 -19.05 7.77
CA GLY A 207 -12.28 -19.13 6.46
C GLY A 207 -12.85 -17.80 5.96
N THR A 208 -12.65 -16.70 6.68
CA THR A 208 -13.17 -15.39 6.27
C THR A 208 -12.18 -14.63 5.40
N ARG A 209 -12.70 -13.72 4.59
CA ARG A 209 -11.91 -12.74 3.86
C ARG A 209 -11.04 -11.89 4.80
N LEU A 210 -11.58 -11.56 5.98
CA LEU A 210 -10.89 -10.75 6.97
C LEU A 210 -9.67 -11.47 7.57
N GLU A 211 -9.74 -12.79 7.76
CA GLU A 211 -8.55 -13.60 8.09
C GLU A 211 -7.50 -13.50 6.99
N ARG A 212 -7.88 -13.76 5.73
CA ARG A 212 -6.92 -13.74 4.60
C ARG A 212 -6.21 -12.40 4.48
N GLN A 213 -6.93 -11.30 4.69
CA GLN A 213 -6.36 -9.96 4.62
C GLN A 213 -5.57 -9.57 5.88
N GLU A 214 -6.20 -9.64 7.05
CA GLU A 214 -5.66 -9.06 8.28
C GLU A 214 -4.77 -10.03 9.08
N LEU A 215 -4.85 -11.34 8.84
CA LEU A 215 -3.99 -12.35 9.49
C LEU A 215 -3.02 -12.97 8.49
N ASP A 216 -3.48 -13.42 7.34
CA ASP A 216 -2.57 -14.04 6.38
C ASP A 216 -1.79 -13.01 5.56
N GLY A 217 -2.23 -11.75 5.52
CA GLY A 217 -1.53 -10.67 4.84
C GLY A 217 -1.63 -10.75 3.33
N VAL A 218 -2.71 -11.34 2.79
CA VAL A 218 -2.92 -11.53 1.36
C VAL A 218 -3.59 -10.30 0.76
N LEU A 219 -3.03 -9.76 -0.32
CA LEU A 219 -3.69 -8.74 -1.13
C LEU A 219 -4.82 -9.38 -1.93
N LEU A 220 -6.05 -9.02 -1.61
CA LEU A 220 -7.24 -9.56 -2.25
C LEU A 220 -7.76 -8.55 -3.29
N GLU A 221 -7.74 -8.94 -4.57
CA GLU A 221 -8.10 -8.06 -5.69
C GLU A 221 -9.61 -7.75 -5.79
N GLU A 222 -10.46 -8.61 -5.23
CA GLU A 222 -11.92 -8.46 -5.36
C GLU A 222 -12.50 -7.59 -4.24
N ALA A 223 -13.51 -6.75 -4.54
CA ALA A 223 -14.25 -5.98 -3.54
C ALA A 223 -15.25 -6.88 -2.79
N GLU A 224 -15.46 -6.64 -1.49
CA GLU A 224 -16.44 -7.37 -0.68
C GLU A 224 -17.87 -7.10 -1.19
N GLY A 225 -18.63 -8.17 -1.48
CA GLY A 225 -19.98 -8.06 -2.04
C GLY A 225 -20.05 -7.77 -3.55
N ALA A 226 -18.94 -7.90 -4.28
CA ALA A 226 -18.96 -7.76 -5.74
C ALA A 226 -19.95 -8.76 -6.36
N LEU A 227 -20.96 -8.25 -7.07
CA LEU A 227 -21.93 -9.07 -7.81
C LEU A 227 -21.26 -9.86 -8.94
N TRP A 228 -20.18 -9.31 -9.50
CA TRP A 228 -19.44 -9.85 -10.62
C TRP A 228 -17.94 -9.91 -10.29
N PRO A 229 -17.41 -11.09 -9.90
CA PRO A 229 -15.98 -11.27 -9.70
C PRO A 229 -15.20 -11.04 -10.99
N LEU A 230 -14.00 -10.46 -10.91
CA LEU A 230 -13.21 -10.14 -12.10
C LEU A 230 -12.89 -11.41 -12.92
N ALA A 231 -12.59 -12.53 -12.25
CA ALA A 231 -12.35 -13.80 -12.91
C ALA A 231 -13.54 -14.28 -13.76
N VAL A 232 -14.77 -13.99 -13.35
CA VAL A 232 -15.99 -14.33 -14.12
C VAL A 232 -16.09 -13.45 -15.36
N ILE A 233 -15.77 -12.16 -15.25
CA ILE A 233 -15.75 -11.23 -16.39
C ILE A 233 -14.67 -11.64 -17.39
N GLU A 234 -13.46 -11.94 -16.92
CA GLU A 234 -12.34 -12.35 -17.79
C GLU A 234 -12.63 -13.68 -18.49
N ALA A 235 -13.23 -14.65 -17.81
CA ALA A 235 -13.65 -15.92 -18.41
C ALA A 235 -14.76 -15.76 -19.46
N ALA A 236 -15.54 -14.68 -19.40
CA ALA A 236 -16.60 -14.37 -20.35
C ALA A 236 -16.12 -13.55 -21.57
N ARG A 237 -14.85 -13.10 -21.61
CA ARG A 237 -14.32 -12.36 -22.76
C ARG A 237 -14.21 -13.27 -23.98
N ILE A 238 -14.61 -12.73 -25.13
CA ILE A 238 -14.49 -13.40 -26.43
C ILE A 238 -13.86 -12.44 -27.43
N ASP A 239 -12.97 -12.96 -28.28
CA ASP A 239 -12.25 -12.14 -29.27
C ASP A 239 -13.12 -11.75 -30.48
N ARG A 240 -14.15 -12.54 -30.77
CA ARG A 240 -15.06 -12.32 -31.89
C ARG A 240 -16.49 -12.58 -31.45
N ALA A 241 -17.36 -11.62 -31.72
CA ALA A 241 -18.78 -11.79 -31.50
C ALA A 241 -19.33 -12.93 -32.39
N PRO A 242 -20.22 -13.78 -31.86
CA PRO A 242 -20.91 -14.81 -32.64
C PRO A 242 -21.95 -14.16 -33.57
N GLU A 243 -22.70 -14.97 -34.33
CA GLU A 243 -23.87 -14.47 -35.07
C GLU A 243 -24.92 -13.92 -34.09
N LEU A 244 -25.37 -12.69 -34.29
CA LEU A 244 -26.29 -11.99 -33.41
C LEU A 244 -27.64 -11.81 -34.11
N ASP A 245 -28.72 -11.90 -33.33
CA ASP A 245 -30.07 -11.68 -33.86
C ASP A 245 -30.48 -10.20 -33.79
N ARG A 246 -29.96 -9.47 -32.80
CA ARG A 246 -30.27 -8.06 -32.57
C ARG A 246 -29.11 -7.32 -31.89
N VAL A 247 -29.02 -6.02 -32.14
CA VAL A 247 -28.20 -5.09 -31.36
C VAL A 247 -29.11 -4.20 -30.51
N VAL A 248 -28.72 -3.99 -29.25
CA VAL A 248 -29.38 -3.14 -28.26
C VAL A 248 -28.36 -2.11 -27.79
N VAL A 249 -28.75 -0.84 -27.77
CA VAL A 249 -27.96 0.24 -27.16
C VAL A 249 -28.64 0.64 -25.85
N ALA A 250 -27.91 0.52 -24.75
CA ALA A 250 -28.36 0.94 -23.43
C ALA A 250 -27.65 2.25 -23.06
N VAL A 251 -28.41 3.22 -22.53
CA VAL A 251 -27.91 4.54 -22.14
C VAL A 251 -28.30 4.80 -20.70
N ASP A 252 -27.31 5.11 -19.86
CA ASP A 252 -27.46 5.55 -18.47
C ASP A 252 -26.96 7.00 -18.34
N PRO A 253 -27.85 8.00 -18.52
CA PRO A 253 -27.44 9.39 -18.61
C PRO A 253 -27.23 10.04 -17.23
N PRO A 254 -26.23 10.92 -17.06
CA PRO A 254 -26.04 11.69 -15.85
C PRO A 254 -27.10 12.80 -15.74
N VAL A 255 -27.37 13.24 -14.51
CA VAL A 255 -28.34 14.31 -14.24
C VAL A 255 -27.80 15.70 -14.63
N THR A 256 -26.47 15.87 -14.68
CA THR A 256 -25.80 17.15 -15.00
C THR A 256 -24.78 16.98 -16.14
N GLY A 257 -24.41 18.08 -16.81
CA GLY A 257 -23.45 18.08 -17.94
C GLY A 257 -22.35 19.13 -17.78
N HIS A 258 -21.47 18.96 -16.79
CA HIS A 258 -20.27 19.78 -16.57
C HIS A 258 -19.08 18.89 -16.19
N GLY A 259 -17.87 19.44 -16.10
CA GLY A 259 -16.63 18.67 -15.84
C GLY A 259 -16.53 17.97 -14.47
N GLY A 260 -17.59 17.98 -13.68
CA GLY A 260 -17.72 17.22 -12.42
C GLY A 260 -18.97 16.34 -12.38
N SER A 261 -19.62 16.16 -13.53
CA SER A 261 -20.77 15.27 -13.70
C SER A 261 -20.31 13.82 -13.84
N ASP A 262 -21.17 12.90 -13.43
CA ASP A 262 -20.97 11.46 -13.64
C ASP A 262 -20.86 11.15 -15.15
N GLU A 263 -20.20 10.04 -15.46
CA GLU A 263 -20.08 9.55 -16.83
C GLU A 263 -21.44 9.09 -17.37
N CYS A 264 -21.73 9.42 -18.64
CA CYS A 264 -22.87 8.85 -19.35
C CYS A 264 -22.50 7.48 -19.87
N GLY A 265 -23.08 6.43 -19.27
CA GLY A 265 -22.84 5.05 -19.68
C GLY A 265 -23.54 4.73 -20.99
N ILE A 266 -22.80 4.37 -22.04
CA ILE A 266 -23.38 3.94 -23.33
C ILE A 266 -22.81 2.58 -23.71
N MET A 267 -23.68 1.56 -23.70
CA MET A 267 -23.30 0.18 -23.95
C MET A 267 -24.00 -0.39 -25.18
N VAL A 268 -23.21 -0.86 -26.16
CA VAL A 268 -23.72 -1.56 -27.34
C VAL A 268 -23.63 -3.06 -27.10
N VAL A 269 -24.77 -3.74 -27.11
CA VAL A 269 -24.89 -5.16 -26.75
C VAL A 269 -25.55 -5.93 -27.89
N GLY A 270 -24.87 -6.96 -28.39
CA GLY A 270 -25.43 -7.96 -29.27
C GLY A 270 -26.20 -9.02 -28.49
N VAL A 271 -27.34 -9.45 -28.99
CA VAL A 271 -28.17 -10.47 -28.36
C VAL A 271 -28.36 -11.65 -29.31
N GLN A 272 -28.13 -12.86 -28.78
CA GLN A 272 -28.58 -14.12 -29.36
C GLN A 272 -29.85 -14.55 -28.64
N SER A 273 -30.98 -14.49 -29.34
CA SER A 273 -32.32 -14.75 -28.79
C SER A 273 -33.08 -15.84 -29.55
N LYS A 274 -32.43 -16.55 -30.48
CA LYS A 274 -32.98 -17.80 -31.04
C LYS A 274 -33.01 -18.90 -29.97
N GLY A 275 -34.14 -19.59 -29.86
CA GLY A 275 -34.33 -20.66 -28.88
C GLY A 275 -35.03 -20.21 -27.59
N PRO A 276 -35.13 -21.09 -26.58
CA PRO A 276 -35.80 -20.78 -25.33
C PRO A 276 -35.05 -19.69 -24.55
N PRO A 277 -35.74 -18.80 -23.80
CA PRO A 277 -35.11 -17.67 -23.11
C PRO A 277 -33.95 -18.02 -22.16
N GLN A 278 -33.92 -19.24 -21.63
CA GLN A 278 -32.85 -19.71 -20.76
C GLN A 278 -31.51 -19.91 -21.50
N GLU A 279 -31.54 -20.00 -22.83
CA GLU A 279 -30.37 -20.16 -23.68
C GLU A 279 -29.91 -18.85 -24.33
N TRP A 280 -30.65 -17.75 -24.11
CA TRP A 280 -30.30 -16.46 -24.67
C TRP A 280 -28.97 -15.97 -24.12
N ARG A 281 -28.18 -15.34 -24.99
CA ARG A 281 -26.87 -14.78 -24.64
C ARG A 281 -26.79 -13.33 -25.06
N ALA A 282 -26.04 -12.55 -24.29
CA ALA A 282 -25.72 -11.18 -24.59
C ALA A 282 -24.19 -11.02 -24.66
N VAL A 283 -23.72 -10.23 -25.62
CA VAL A 283 -22.31 -9.94 -25.86
C VAL A 283 -22.14 -8.43 -25.93
N VAL A 284 -21.30 -7.86 -25.08
CA VAL A 284 -20.93 -6.44 -25.18
C VAL A 284 -20.03 -6.27 -26.41
N LEU A 285 -20.45 -5.40 -27.34
CA LEU A 285 -19.76 -5.14 -28.60
C LEU A 285 -18.90 -3.89 -28.54
N ALA A 286 -19.36 -2.86 -27.82
CA ALA A 286 -18.65 -1.61 -27.66
C ALA A 286 -19.07 -0.88 -26.38
N ASP A 287 -18.10 -0.18 -25.81
CA ASP A 287 -18.29 0.87 -24.80
C ASP A 287 -18.09 2.23 -25.46
N ALA A 288 -19.15 3.04 -25.48
CA ALA A 288 -19.18 4.37 -26.07
C ALA A 288 -19.45 5.45 -25.01
N SER A 289 -19.16 5.16 -23.73
CA SER A 289 -19.44 6.05 -22.61
C SER A 289 -18.68 7.38 -22.72
N LEU A 290 -19.31 8.47 -22.25
CA LEU A 290 -18.79 9.84 -22.37
C LEU A 290 -18.89 10.59 -21.05
N ALA A 291 -17.77 11.16 -20.59
CA ALA A 291 -17.72 11.93 -19.35
C ALA A 291 -17.85 13.45 -19.58
N GLY A 292 -18.65 14.12 -18.74
CA GLY A 292 -18.70 15.59 -18.66
C GLY A 292 -19.25 16.30 -19.90
N VAL A 293 -20.03 15.61 -20.74
CA VAL A 293 -20.62 16.16 -21.98
C VAL A 293 -22.07 16.60 -21.78
N ALA A 294 -22.53 17.56 -22.60
CA ALA A 294 -23.92 18.01 -22.58
C ALA A 294 -24.88 16.91 -23.09
N PRO A 295 -26.17 16.93 -22.70
CA PRO A 295 -27.15 15.93 -23.14
C PRO A 295 -27.25 15.70 -24.64
N THR A 296 -27.10 16.76 -25.43
CA THR A 296 -27.12 16.67 -26.89
C THR A 296 -25.94 15.90 -27.47
N VAL A 297 -24.80 15.87 -26.79
CA VAL A 297 -23.57 15.23 -27.27
C VAL A 297 -23.64 13.73 -27.04
N TRP A 298 -24.01 13.29 -25.84
CA TRP A 298 -24.14 11.84 -25.60
C TRP A 298 -25.34 11.25 -26.35
N ALA A 299 -26.41 12.03 -26.60
CA ALA A 299 -27.53 11.59 -27.42
C ALA A 299 -27.19 11.40 -28.91
N GLN A 300 -26.13 12.04 -29.41
CA GLN A 300 -25.63 11.82 -30.77
C GLN A 300 -24.68 10.61 -30.86
N ALA A 301 -24.07 10.23 -29.74
CA ALA A 301 -23.17 9.08 -29.66
C ALA A 301 -23.92 7.74 -29.51
N ALA A 302 -25.10 7.76 -28.90
CA ALA A 302 -26.00 6.61 -28.76
C ALA A 302 -26.82 6.35 -30.04
#